data_AF-A0A6J2JD91-F1
#
_entry.id   AF-A0A6J2JD91-F1
#
_cell.length_a   1.000
_cell.length_b   1.000
_cell.length_c   1.000
_cell.angle_alpha   90.00
_cell.angle_beta   90.00
_cell.angle_gamma   90.00
#
_symmetry.space_group_name_H-M   'P 1'
#
loop_
_entity.id
_entity.type
_entity.pdbx_description
1 polymer ?
#
loop_
_entity_poly.entity_id
_entity_poly.type
_entity_poly.pdbx_seq_one_letter_code
_entity_poly.pdbx_strand_id
1 'polypeptide(L)' 'MEFVKCFFAMLILIVSLITVESTIPQPRAPNFQYFERPNYRYPYYDENGKGKLLYGYGGPELYQYKSYSPLEGIH' A
#
# COMPACT_ATOMS: atom_id res chain seq x y z
N MET A 1 -48.49 42.53 -8.05
CA MET A 1 -48.35 41.10 -7.76
C MET A 1 -47.28 40.45 -8.64
N GLU A 2 -47.21 40.78 -9.94
CA GLU A 2 -46.21 40.21 -10.87
C GLU A 2 -44.75 40.53 -10.52
N PHE A 3 -44.46 41.75 -10.08
CA PHE A 3 -43.10 42.13 -9.66
C PHE A 3 -42.56 41.26 -8.51
N VAL A 4 -43.42 40.93 -7.54
CA VAL A 4 -43.05 40.08 -6.39
C VAL A 4 -42.79 38.65 -6.85
N LYS A 5 -43.57 38.13 -7.82
CA LYS A 5 -43.33 36.81 -8.42
C LYS A 5 -42.01 36.75 -9.16
N CYS A 6 -41.67 37.77 -9.94
CA CYS A 6 -40.39 37.85 -10.64
C CYS A 6 -39.21 37.93 -9.67
N PHE A 7 -39.36 38.67 -8.57
CA PHE A 7 -38.34 38.76 -7.52
C PHE A 7 -38.07 37.40 -6.87
N PHE A 8 -39.12 36.67 -6.48
CA PHE A 8 -38.97 35.32 -5.93
C PHE A 8 -38.42 34.32 -6.95
N ALA A 9 -38.82 34.41 -8.23
CA ALA A 9 -38.30 33.55 -9.29
C ALA A 9 -36.79 33.77 -9.53
N MET A 10 -36.34 35.02 -9.51
CA MET A 10 -34.92 35.38 -9.58
C MET A 10 -34.15 34.86 -8.36
N LEU A 11 -34.73 34.95 -7.18
CA LEU A 11 -34.09 34.48 -5.94
C LEU A 11 -33.91 32.95 -5.96
N ILE A 12 -34.90 32.21 -6.46
CA ILE A 12 -34.82 30.75 -6.63
C ILE A 12 -33.76 30.36 -7.67
N LEU A 13 -33.66 31.10 -8.79
CA LEU A 13 -32.65 30.88 -9.81
C LEU A 13 -31.23 31.12 -9.28
N ILE A 14 -31.03 32.15 -8.46
CA ILE A 14 -29.71 32.46 -7.89
C ILE A 14 -29.29 31.38 -6.89
N VAL A 15 -30.21 30.90 -6.05
CA VAL A 15 -29.92 29.84 -5.06
C VAL A 15 -29.51 28.54 -5.75
N SER A 16 -30.18 28.15 -6.84
CA SER A 16 -29.86 26.90 -7.55
C SER A 16 -28.49 26.91 -8.23
N LEU A 17 -28.00 28.07 -8.66
CA LEU A 17 -26.66 28.23 -9.22
C LEU A 17 -25.56 28.11 -8.16
N ILE A 18 -25.84 28.44 -6.90
CA ILE A 18 -24.87 28.39 -5.79
C ILE A 18 -24.70 26.95 -5.27
N THR A 19 -25.69 26.08 -5.45
CA THR A 19 -25.67 24.69 -4.96
C THR A 19 -24.90 23.70 -5.84
N VAL A 20 -24.22 24.16 -6.89
CA VAL A 20 -23.45 23.29 -7.78
C VAL A 20 -22.11 22.96 -7.12
N GLU A 21 -22.09 21.92 -6.29
CA GLU A 21 -20.86 21.35 -5.76
C GLU A 21 -20.13 20.58 -6.87
N SER A 22 -18.96 21.06 -7.29
CA SER A 22 -18.09 20.31 -8.21
C SER A 22 -17.35 19.22 -7.45
N THR A 23 -17.69 17.96 -7.69
CA THR A 23 -16.94 16.82 -7.16
C THR A 23 -15.60 16.70 -7.87
N ILE A 24 -14.56 17.37 -7.36
CA ILE A 24 -13.19 17.10 -7.77
C ILE A 24 -12.73 15.85 -7.01
N PRO A 25 -12.51 14.69 -7.68
CA PRO A 25 -12.00 13.52 -7.00
C PRO A 25 -10.65 13.85 -6.39
N GLN A 26 -10.53 13.71 -5.06
CA GLN A 26 -9.28 13.98 -4.40
C GLN A 26 -8.21 12.98 -4.88
N PRO A 27 -6.99 13.44 -5.18
CA PRO A 27 -5.91 12.55 -5.59
C PRO A 27 -5.58 11.63 -4.41
N ARG A 28 -6.04 10.38 -4.50
CA ARG A 28 -5.64 9.30 -3.59
C ARG A 28 -4.28 8.80 -4.06
N ALA A 29 -3.34 8.64 -3.14
CA ALA A 29 -2.08 7.97 -3.45
C ALA A 29 -2.38 6.59 -4.07
N PRO A 30 -1.68 6.19 -5.15
CA PRO A 30 -1.87 4.85 -5.71
C PRO A 30 -1.68 3.82 -4.61
N ASN A 31 -2.53 2.78 -4.60
CA ASN A 31 -2.35 1.67 -3.68
C ASN A 31 -1.01 1.02 -4.01
N PHE A 32 0.02 1.30 -3.21
CA PHE A 32 1.33 0.69 -3.37
C PHE A 32 1.22 -0.77 -2.97
N GLN A 33 0.86 -1.61 -3.94
CA GLN A 33 0.74 -3.06 -3.75
C GLN A 33 2.08 -3.72 -3.34
N TYR A 34 3.19 -2.99 -3.47
CA TYR A 34 4.54 -3.48 -3.17
C TYR A 34 4.91 -3.45 -1.67
N PHE A 35 4.04 -2.94 -0.78
CA PHE A 35 4.28 -3.03 0.67
C PHE A 35 3.91 -4.39 1.26
N GLU A 36 3.25 -5.26 0.49
CA GLU A 36 3.00 -6.61 0.95
C GLU A 36 4.32 -7.39 0.99
N ARG A 37 4.68 -7.87 2.19
CA ARG A 37 5.85 -8.73 2.38
C ARG A 37 5.66 -10.00 1.54
N PRO A 38 6.57 -10.34 0.61
CA PRO A 38 6.38 -11.51 -0.23
C PRO A 38 6.41 -12.80 0.61
N ASN A 39 5.55 -13.76 0.25
CA ASN A 39 5.39 -15.02 0.99
C ASN A 39 6.63 -15.94 0.94
N TYR A 40 7.43 -15.89 -0.13
CA TYR A 40 8.50 -16.85 -0.41
C TYR A 40 9.89 -16.24 -0.29
N ARG A 41 10.70 -16.66 0.67
CA ARG A 41 12.03 -16.08 0.89
C ARG A 41 13.03 -16.53 -0.20
N TYR A 42 13.71 -15.59 -0.86
CA TYR A 42 14.84 -15.92 -1.73
C TYR A 42 16.15 -15.96 -0.95
N PRO A 43 16.94 -17.04 -1.06
CA PRO A 43 18.29 -17.10 -0.52
C PRO A 43 19.22 -16.17 -1.31
N TYR A 44 20.03 -15.41 -0.61
CA TYR A 44 21.10 -14.56 -1.14
C TYR A 44 22.44 -14.99 -0.53
N TYR A 45 23.49 -15.08 -1.32
CA TYR A 45 24.83 -15.41 -0.85
C TYR A 45 25.71 -14.15 -0.92
N ASP A 46 26.40 -13.84 0.17
CA ASP A 46 27.43 -12.80 0.15
C ASP A 46 28.71 -13.29 -0.55
N GLU A 47 29.68 -12.40 -0.70
CA GLU A 47 30.97 -12.68 -1.36
C GLU A 47 31.75 -13.81 -0.70
N ASN A 48 31.46 -14.14 0.57
CA ASN A 48 32.07 -15.23 1.32
C ASN A 48 31.26 -16.53 1.26
N GLY A 49 30.16 -16.56 0.50
CA GLY A 49 29.25 -17.70 0.40
C GLY A 49 28.30 -17.87 1.59
N LYS A 50 28.18 -16.89 2.48
CA LYS A 50 27.22 -16.96 3.59
C LYS A 50 25.82 -16.62 3.09
N GLY A 51 24.91 -17.56 3.28
CA GLY A 51 23.50 -17.41 2.93
C GLY A 51 22.74 -16.49 3.89
N LYS A 52 21.99 -15.53 3.36
CA LYS A 52 21.08 -14.63 4.06
C LYS A 52 19.71 -14.61 3.38
N LEU A 53 18.68 -14.29 4.16
CA LEU A 53 17.32 -14.11 3.65
C LEU A 53 17.06 -12.63 3.38
N LEU A 54 16.67 -12.28 2.15
CA LEU A 54 16.38 -10.89 1.78
C LEU A 54 15.09 -10.36 2.42
N TYR A 55 14.12 -11.24 2.68
CA TYR A 55 12.82 -10.89 3.25
C TYR A 55 12.12 -12.12 3.85
N GLY A 56 11.09 -11.89 4.68
CA GLY A 56 10.30 -12.93 5.36
C GLY A 56 10.25 -12.75 6.88
N TYR A 57 9.51 -13.63 7.56
CA TYR A 57 9.51 -13.75 9.03
C TYR A 57 10.57 -14.77 9.48
N GLY A 58 11.30 -14.56 10.59
CA GLY A 58 12.19 -15.58 11.16
C GLY A 58 13.70 -15.35 11.04
N GLY A 59 14.16 -14.10 11.14
CA GLY A 59 15.58 -13.75 11.25
C GLY A 59 16.32 -13.68 9.90
N PRO A 60 17.46 -12.94 9.86
CA PRO A 60 18.23 -12.73 8.63
C PRO A 60 19.12 -13.92 8.23
N GLU A 61 19.35 -14.86 9.16
CA GLU A 61 20.28 -15.97 8.95
C GLU A 61 19.57 -17.18 8.36
N LEU A 62 20.13 -17.70 7.27
CA LEU A 62 19.77 -19.04 6.80
C LEU A 62 20.28 -20.07 7.80
N TYR A 63 19.50 -21.13 8.04
CA TYR A 63 20.00 -22.31 8.76
C TYR A 63 21.25 -22.80 8.02
N GLN A 64 22.40 -22.69 8.67
CA GLN A 64 23.65 -23.18 8.12
C GLN A 64 23.57 -24.71 8.15
N TYR A 65 23.84 -25.37 7.02
CA TYR A 65 23.99 -26.82 7.02
C TYR A 65 25.21 -27.15 7.86
N LYS A 66 24.90 -27.56 9.07
CA LYS A 66 25.78 -28.01 10.12
C LYS A 66 26.54 -29.26 9.63
N SER A 67 27.83 -29.32 9.92
CA SER A 67 28.72 -30.37 9.43
C SER A 67 28.20 -31.74 9.84
N TYR A 68 28.22 -32.71 8.93
CA TYR A 68 27.83 -34.07 9.24
C TYR A 68 28.99 -34.81 9.91
N SER A 69 28.81 -35.18 11.18
CA SER A 69 29.67 -36.13 11.89
C SER A 69 29.00 -37.51 11.90
N PRO A 70 29.73 -38.61 11.62
CA PRO A 70 29.19 -39.96 11.75
C PRO A 70 28.72 -40.31 13.17
N LEU A 71 29.31 -39.69 14.19
CA LEU A 71 29.02 -39.95 15.61
C LEU A 71 27.94 -39.02 16.17
N GLU A 72 27.95 -37.75 15.77
CA GLU A 72 27.11 -36.69 16.37
C GLU A 72 25.95 -36.26 15.45
N GLY A 73 25.95 -36.69 14.20
CA GLY A 73 24.98 -36.25 13.19
C GLY A 73 25.26 -34.83 12.69
N ILE A 74 24.20 -34.16 12.21
CA ILE A 74 24.24 -32.79 11.66
C ILE A 74 24.29 -31.80 12.84
N HIS A 75 25.44 -31.17 13.09
CA HIS A 75 25.68 -30.23 14.20
C HIS A 75 26.55 -29.01 13.84
#